data_AF-A0A3S0ZLE6-F1
#
_entry.id   AF-A0A3S0ZLE6-F1
#
_cell.length_a   1.000
_cell.length_b   1.000
_cell.length_c   1.000
_cell.angle_alpha   90.00
_cell.angle_beta   90.00
_cell.angle_gamma   90.00
#
_symmetry.space_group_name_H-M   'P 1'
#
loop_
_entity.id
_entity.type
_entity.pdbx_description
1 polymer ?
#
loop_
_entity_poly.entity_id
_entity_poly.type
_entity_poly.pdbx_seq_one_letter_code
_entity_poly.pdbx_strand_id
1 'polypeptide(L)'
;MLLSTYDFQQKFSQNVSLGVGIPQGFAFSNSTTYNKVEQETRTRTNLYSYTQVEFIDHELRLLLHQTDFLPIGEELYQAVLALPSVANKQAYRQFIDKFGTHFSTNVAFGGRAYQFIKMSREDYRRMVLEGINVSVEAEGTFKNVTGQVGSGTETQKSKIFRSTVERGRENIQWIGGTPNRDLNTWLQTIRQDPVPTKLQLYPLYELFTKERFPEDSAIAQKQKLMRESVEQYIQTQGHQSRSTTPSDWEVVAEDVTVSLAAANGQKSRVSQNFFLNYPDIRVRWNIEGVHDSVKPNIRFTVMEDKSNASDRSRLNDVKNGDTSNAHLTTINPNKLYIGRLSYRDPKTNKEYKHKDVFTQVGVNEFRIKITVVL
;
A
#
# COMPACT_ATOMS: atom_id res chain seq x y z
N MET A 1 -0.95 -5.01 -0.96
CA MET A 1 0.51 -5.22 -0.94
C MET A 1 1.15 -4.31 0.09
N LEU A 2 2.29 -4.73 0.65
CA LEU A 2 3.18 -3.93 1.48
C LEU A 2 4.57 -3.96 0.82
N LEU A 3 4.98 -2.83 0.27
CA LEU A 3 6.24 -2.61 -0.44
C LEU A 3 7.27 -1.92 0.45
N SER A 4 6.80 -1.23 1.50
CA SER A 4 7.66 -0.62 2.51
C SER A 4 7.00 -0.55 3.89
N THR A 5 7.77 -0.02 4.85
CA THR A 5 7.30 0.31 6.20
C THR A 5 6.23 1.40 6.22
N TYR A 6 6.19 2.27 5.21
CA TYR A 6 5.10 3.24 5.04
C TYR A 6 3.76 2.54 4.76
N ASP A 7 3.73 1.56 3.85
CA ASP A 7 2.50 0.81 3.56
C ASP A 7 2.00 0.05 4.78
N PHE A 8 2.93 -0.51 5.56
CA PHE A 8 2.62 -1.15 6.83
C PHE A 8 1.97 -0.17 7.81
N GLN A 9 2.56 1.01 8.02
CA GLN A 9 1.97 2.04 8.88
C GLN A 9 0.58 2.44 8.41
N GLN A 10 0.39 2.71 7.11
CA GLN A 10 -0.92 3.08 6.55
C GLN A 10 -1.98 2.01 6.79
N LYS A 11 -1.64 0.73 6.59
CA LYS A 11 -2.54 -0.40 6.86
C LYS A 11 -2.84 -0.55 8.34
N PHE A 12 -1.85 -0.40 9.21
CA PHE A 12 -2.02 -0.61 10.64
C PHE A 12 -2.75 0.57 11.31
N SER A 13 -2.57 1.79 10.80
CA SER A 13 -3.31 2.99 11.21
C SER A 13 -4.82 2.89 10.94
N GLN A 14 -5.28 1.99 10.06
CA GLN A 14 -6.71 1.71 9.90
C GLN A 14 -7.32 1.01 11.11
N ASN A 15 -6.50 0.23 11.84
CA ASN A 15 -6.93 -0.49 13.05
C ASN A 15 -6.62 0.30 14.32
N VAL A 16 -5.60 1.16 14.30
CA VAL A 16 -5.27 2.03 15.42
C VAL A 16 -5.30 3.47 14.93
N SER A 17 -6.43 4.15 15.13
CA SER A 17 -6.56 5.56 14.79
C SER A 17 -5.92 6.40 15.90
N LEU A 18 -4.90 7.14 15.52
CA LEU A 18 -4.24 8.10 16.40
C LEU A 18 -5.04 9.41 16.34
N GLY A 19 -5.49 9.92 17.48
CA GLY A 19 -6.14 11.23 17.56
C GLY A 19 -5.18 12.39 17.21
N VAL A 20 -5.56 13.60 17.59
CA VAL A 20 -4.74 14.81 17.38
C VAL A 20 -3.40 14.66 18.12
N GLY A 21 -2.27 15.00 17.47
CA GLY A 21 -0.98 15.20 18.13
C GLY A 21 0.12 14.15 17.89
N ILE A 22 -0.08 13.14 17.02
CA ILE A 22 1.00 12.23 16.61
C ILE A 22 1.41 12.48 15.15
N PRO A 23 2.70 12.70 14.86
CA PRO A 23 3.17 12.65 13.48
C PRO A 23 3.05 11.21 12.97
N GLN A 24 2.11 10.97 12.03
CA GLN A 24 1.77 9.62 11.55
C GLN A 24 2.97 8.80 11.06
N GLY A 25 4.06 9.45 10.63
CA GLY A 25 5.27 8.79 10.11
C GLY A 25 6.11 8.01 11.13
N PHE A 26 5.83 8.11 12.44
CA PHE A 26 6.56 7.37 13.49
C PHE A 26 5.73 6.26 14.15
N ALA A 27 4.46 6.12 13.78
CA ALA A 27 3.58 5.16 14.43
C ALA A 27 4.08 3.72 14.23
N PHE A 28 4.00 2.91 15.29
CA PHE A 28 4.32 1.46 15.27
C PHE A 28 5.76 1.10 14.87
N SER A 29 6.67 2.06 14.73
CA SER A 29 8.01 1.85 14.17
C SER A 29 8.93 0.98 15.04
N ASN A 30 8.59 0.80 16.32
CA ASN A 30 9.28 -0.10 17.24
C ASN A 30 8.61 -1.47 17.38
N SER A 31 7.54 -1.73 16.63
CA SER A 31 6.87 -3.03 16.68
C SER A 31 7.71 -4.12 16.01
N THR A 32 7.61 -5.35 16.51
CA THR A 32 8.25 -6.53 15.93
C THR A 32 7.84 -6.74 14.46
N THR A 33 6.58 -6.45 14.13
CA THR A 33 6.06 -6.58 12.77
C THR A 33 6.63 -5.49 11.84
N TYR A 34 6.73 -4.25 12.31
CA TYR A 34 7.40 -3.18 11.55
C TYR A 34 8.85 -3.56 11.25
N ASN A 35 9.61 -4.02 12.25
CA ASN A 35 11.00 -4.42 12.07
C ASN A 35 11.15 -5.57 11.06
N LYS A 36 10.25 -6.54 11.09
CA LYS A 36 10.23 -7.62 10.09
C LYS A 36 9.97 -7.09 8.68
N VAL A 37 8.96 -6.23 8.50
CA VAL A 37 8.67 -5.59 7.21
C VAL A 37 9.86 -4.76 6.73
N GLU A 38 10.50 -3.99 7.61
CA GLU A 38 11.68 -3.19 7.27
C GLU A 38 12.81 -4.09 6.81
N GLN A 39 13.24 -5.06 7.62
CA GLN A 39 14.35 -5.96 7.30
C GLN A 39 14.19 -6.64 5.95
N GLU A 40 12.97 -7.07 5.64
CA GLU A 40 12.72 -7.86 4.44
C GLU A 40 12.44 -7.04 3.18
N THR A 41 11.93 -5.81 3.33
CA THR A 41 11.67 -4.91 2.20
C THR A 41 12.79 -3.89 1.95
N ARG A 42 13.73 -3.70 2.89
CA ARG A 42 14.79 -2.67 2.81
C ARG A 42 15.60 -2.72 1.52
N THR A 43 15.94 -3.92 1.07
CA THR A 43 16.71 -4.14 -0.17
C THR A 43 15.88 -3.98 -1.44
N ARG A 44 14.56 -3.75 -1.32
CA ARG A 44 13.57 -3.72 -2.41
C ARG A 44 13.48 -5.01 -3.23
N THR A 45 14.11 -6.08 -2.78
CA THR A 45 14.10 -7.40 -3.45
C THR A 45 12.88 -8.23 -3.10
N ASN A 46 12.27 -7.98 -1.93
CA ASN A 46 11.04 -8.66 -1.53
C ASN A 46 9.93 -7.65 -1.25
N LEU A 47 8.71 -8.16 -1.33
CA LEU A 47 7.49 -7.48 -0.96
C LEU A 47 6.52 -8.46 -0.31
N TYR A 48 5.46 -7.92 0.32
CA TYR A 48 4.46 -8.72 1.01
C TYR A 48 3.07 -8.55 0.43
N SER A 49 2.34 -9.66 0.30
CA SER A 49 0.88 -9.60 0.35
C SER A 49 0.43 -9.66 1.81
N TYR A 50 -0.61 -8.89 2.15
CA TYR A 50 -1.23 -8.86 3.47
C TYR A 50 -2.72 -9.08 3.29
N THR A 51 -3.20 -10.20 3.82
CA THR A 51 -4.61 -10.59 3.83
C THR A 51 -5.06 -10.73 5.28
N GLN A 52 -6.25 -10.26 5.61
CA GLN A 52 -6.80 -10.39 6.96
C GLN A 52 -8.30 -10.66 6.92
N VAL A 53 -8.78 -11.32 7.98
CA VAL A 53 -10.18 -11.35 8.38
C VAL A 53 -10.29 -10.81 9.80
N GLU A 54 -11.33 -10.05 10.06
CA GLU A 54 -11.64 -9.49 11.37
C GLU A 54 -13.08 -9.81 11.74
N PHE A 55 -13.28 -10.16 13.01
CA PHE A 55 -14.58 -10.24 13.64
C PHE A 55 -14.60 -9.28 14.83
N ILE A 56 -15.57 -8.38 14.86
CA ILE A 56 -15.83 -7.49 15.99
C ILE A 56 -17.03 -8.06 16.71
N ASP A 57 -16.86 -8.37 17.99
CA ASP A 57 -17.91 -8.87 18.87
C ASP A 57 -18.67 -7.70 19.50
N HIS A 58 -17.95 -6.76 20.11
CA HIS A 58 -18.51 -5.57 20.72
C HIS A 58 -17.52 -4.41 20.72
N GLU A 59 -18.01 -3.19 20.92
CA GLU A 59 -17.20 -1.98 21.01
C GLU A 59 -17.47 -1.27 22.35
N LEU A 60 -16.40 -0.87 23.03
CA LEU A 60 -16.46 -0.04 24.23
C LEU A 60 -15.97 1.36 23.90
N ARG A 61 -16.83 2.36 24.13
CA ARG A 61 -16.51 3.75 23.87
C ARG A 61 -16.57 4.59 25.13
N LEU A 62 -15.49 5.32 25.36
CA LEU A 62 -15.35 6.35 26.38
C LEU A 62 -15.78 7.70 25.80
N LEU A 63 -16.83 8.30 26.36
CA LEU A 63 -17.32 9.62 25.96
C LEU A 63 -16.74 10.69 26.88
N LEU A 64 -15.54 11.19 26.54
CA LEU A 64 -14.75 12.09 27.41
C LEU A 64 -15.57 13.21 28.06
N HIS A 65 -16.41 13.93 27.29
CA HIS A 65 -17.23 15.05 27.80
C HIS A 65 -18.48 14.67 28.59
N GLN A 66 -18.82 13.39 28.66
CA GLN A 66 -19.94 12.87 29.46
C GLN A 66 -19.43 12.06 30.67
N THR A 67 -18.11 12.02 30.85
CA THR A 67 -17.42 11.13 31.79
C THR A 67 -16.50 11.90 32.73
N ASP A 68 -16.90 13.12 33.08
CA ASP A 68 -16.22 13.94 34.10
C ASP A 68 -16.14 13.21 35.46
N PHE A 69 -16.97 12.18 35.66
CA PHE A 69 -17.00 11.32 36.84
C PHE A 69 -16.25 10.00 36.70
N LEU A 70 -15.67 9.65 35.54
CA LEU A 70 -14.91 8.40 35.44
C LEU A 70 -13.59 8.58 36.20
N PRO A 71 -13.37 7.83 37.30
CA PRO A 71 -12.21 8.01 38.14
C PRO A 71 -10.95 7.58 37.39
N ILE A 72 -9.88 8.33 37.59
CA ILE A 72 -8.54 7.88 37.19
C ILE A 72 -8.17 6.71 38.11
N GLY A 73 -7.67 5.62 37.54
CA GLY A 73 -7.19 4.49 38.33
C GLY A 73 -6.10 4.94 39.31
N GLU A 74 -6.16 4.44 40.54
CA GLU A 74 -5.31 4.89 41.66
C GLU A 74 -3.82 4.95 41.31
N GLU A 75 -3.32 3.91 40.64
CA GLU A 75 -1.91 3.85 40.25
C GLU A 75 -1.50 4.98 39.28
N LEU A 76 -2.34 5.28 38.29
CA LEU A 76 -2.11 6.38 37.36
C LEU A 76 -2.24 7.72 38.09
N TYR A 77 -3.24 7.85 38.96
CA TYR A 77 -3.48 9.06 39.73
C TYR A 77 -2.26 9.43 40.58
N GLN A 78 -1.75 8.47 41.37
CA GLN A 78 -0.56 8.68 42.19
C GLN A 78 0.69 8.95 41.37
N ALA A 79 0.86 8.28 40.23
CA ALA A 79 2.00 8.52 39.35
C ALA A 79 2.01 9.95 38.78
N VAL A 80 0.84 10.51 38.45
CA VAL A 80 0.74 11.90 37.98
C VAL A 80 1.06 12.88 39.11
N LEU A 81 0.58 12.63 40.33
CA LEU A 81 0.92 13.45 41.50
C LEU A 81 2.42 13.44 41.79
N ALA A 82 3.10 12.31 41.59
CA ALA A 82 4.53 12.16 41.81
C ALA A 82 5.42 12.81 40.72
N LEU A 83 4.86 13.18 39.56
CA LEU A 83 5.65 13.86 38.51
C LEU A 83 6.13 15.24 38.99
N PRO A 84 7.38 15.64 38.67
CA PRO A 84 7.88 16.96 39.03
C PRO A 84 7.21 18.06 38.19
N SER A 85 6.92 19.19 38.81
CA SER A 85 6.39 20.39 38.16
C SER A 85 7.45 21.17 37.36
N VAL A 86 8.72 20.76 37.44
CA VAL A 86 9.84 21.28 36.66
C VAL A 86 10.33 20.23 35.67
N ALA A 87 11.00 20.67 34.60
CA ALA A 87 11.48 19.78 33.56
C ALA A 87 12.43 18.70 34.13
N ASN A 88 12.04 17.42 33.99
CA ASN A 88 12.84 16.28 34.42
C ASN A 88 12.68 15.13 33.43
N LYS A 89 13.59 15.04 32.46
CA LYS A 89 13.50 14.06 31.36
C LYS A 89 13.40 12.61 31.87
N GLN A 90 14.07 12.27 32.96
CA GLN A 90 14.08 10.90 33.49
C GLN A 90 12.72 10.51 34.09
N ALA A 91 12.14 11.37 34.93
CA ALA A 91 10.86 11.09 35.58
C ALA A 91 9.73 10.92 34.55
N TYR A 92 9.65 11.84 33.58
CA TYR A 92 8.65 11.76 32.52
C TYR A 92 8.90 10.57 31.57
N ARG A 93 10.17 10.19 31.31
CA ARG A 93 10.48 8.99 30.54
C ARG A 93 10.03 7.72 31.25
N GLN A 94 10.30 7.60 32.55
CA GLN A 94 9.86 6.46 33.37
C GLN A 94 8.33 6.35 33.41
N PHE A 95 7.64 7.50 33.49
CA PHE A 95 6.18 7.53 33.38
C PHE A 95 5.70 7.01 32.02
N ILE A 96 6.29 7.48 30.91
CA ILE A 96 5.94 7.01 29.55
C ILE A 96 6.24 5.51 29.39
N ASP A 97 7.38 5.02 29.87
CA ASP A 97 7.73 3.61 29.77
C ASP A 97 6.75 2.71 30.55
N LYS A 98 6.14 3.23 31.63
CA LYS A 98 5.16 2.52 32.45
C LYS A 98 3.73 2.58 31.90
N PHE A 99 3.23 3.77 31.57
CA PHE A 99 1.82 3.99 31.20
C PHE A 99 1.59 4.18 29.70
N GLY A 100 2.66 4.30 28.92
CA GLY A 100 2.58 4.63 27.50
C GLY A 100 2.36 6.12 27.25
N THR A 101 2.11 6.44 25.97
CA THR A 101 1.92 7.81 25.50
C THR A 101 0.43 8.17 25.29
N HIS A 102 -0.43 7.17 25.19
CA HIS A 102 -1.84 7.29 24.84
C HIS A 102 -2.69 6.34 25.67
N PHE A 103 -3.98 6.66 25.79
CA PHE A 103 -5.01 5.75 26.28
C PHE A 103 -6.08 5.54 25.21
N SER A 104 -6.86 4.48 25.36
CA SER A 104 -7.91 4.14 24.38
C SER A 104 -9.24 4.80 24.76
N THR A 105 -9.85 5.52 23.82
CA THR A 105 -11.20 6.08 23.96
C THR A 105 -12.25 5.28 23.22
N ASN A 106 -11.86 4.44 22.27
CA ASN A 106 -12.72 3.43 21.68
C ASN A 106 -11.91 2.15 21.52
N VAL A 107 -12.50 1.02 21.88
CA VAL A 107 -11.89 -0.29 21.74
C VAL A 107 -12.91 -1.22 21.12
N ALA A 108 -12.61 -1.72 19.92
CA ALA A 108 -13.35 -2.84 19.35
C ALA A 108 -12.73 -4.14 19.85
N PHE A 109 -13.53 -4.95 20.51
CA PHE A 109 -13.16 -6.27 21.01
C PHE A 109 -13.65 -7.34 20.06
N GLY A 110 -12.81 -8.35 19.82
CA GLY A 110 -13.14 -9.46 18.96
C GLY A 110 -11.90 -10.30 18.65
N GLY A 111 -11.72 -10.66 17.38
CA GLY A 111 -10.56 -11.41 16.94
C GLY A 111 -10.17 -11.10 15.50
N ARG A 112 -8.89 -11.29 15.21
CA ARG A 112 -8.30 -11.04 13.90
C ARG A 112 -7.38 -12.18 13.50
N ALA A 113 -7.49 -12.64 12.27
CA ALA A 113 -6.52 -13.54 11.67
C ALA A 113 -5.93 -12.88 10.43
N TYR A 114 -4.61 -12.94 10.27
CA TYR A 114 -3.95 -12.35 9.10
C TYR A 114 -2.78 -13.20 8.62
N GLN A 115 -2.45 -13.04 7.35
CA GLN A 115 -1.37 -13.71 6.67
C GLN A 115 -0.48 -12.69 5.98
N PHE A 116 0.83 -12.89 6.15
CA PHE A 116 1.86 -12.23 5.37
C PHE A 116 2.45 -13.24 4.39
N ILE A 117 2.32 -12.97 3.09
CA ILE A 117 2.94 -13.78 2.05
C ILE A 117 4.13 -13.00 1.51
N LYS A 118 5.35 -13.47 1.81
CA LYS A 118 6.58 -12.90 1.25
C LYS A 118 6.77 -13.41 -0.17
N MET A 119 7.13 -12.52 -1.07
CA MET A 119 7.52 -12.86 -2.44
C MET A 119 8.67 -11.99 -2.91
N SER A 120 9.53 -12.55 -3.77
CA SER A 120 10.52 -11.73 -4.48
C SER A 120 9.82 -10.81 -5.47
N ARG A 121 10.46 -9.67 -5.77
CA ARG A 121 9.95 -8.73 -6.78
C ARG A 121 9.94 -9.38 -8.17
N GLU A 122 10.93 -10.21 -8.47
CA GLU A 122 11.01 -10.99 -9.71
C GLU A 122 9.85 -11.98 -9.84
N ASP A 123 9.54 -12.72 -8.76
CA ASP A 123 8.41 -13.64 -8.74
C ASP A 123 7.08 -12.89 -8.88
N TYR A 124 6.90 -11.79 -8.15
CA TYR A 124 5.72 -10.95 -8.26
C TYR A 124 5.55 -10.37 -9.68
N ARG A 125 6.64 -9.86 -10.27
CA ARG A 125 6.68 -9.40 -11.66
C ARG A 125 6.24 -10.52 -12.59
N ARG A 126 6.88 -11.69 -12.53
CA ARG A 126 6.53 -12.85 -13.37
C ARG A 126 5.05 -13.18 -13.27
N MET A 127 4.50 -13.27 -12.06
CA MET A 127 3.09 -13.58 -11.84
C MET A 127 2.17 -12.51 -12.48
N VAL A 128 2.48 -11.23 -12.29
CA VAL A 128 1.74 -10.13 -12.91
C VAL A 128 1.80 -10.19 -14.45
N LEU A 129 2.98 -10.47 -15.03
CA LEU A 129 3.17 -10.65 -16.48
C LEU A 129 2.39 -11.87 -17.04
N GLU A 130 2.22 -12.91 -16.24
CA GLU A 130 1.41 -14.08 -16.57
C GLU A 130 -0.10 -13.85 -16.36
N GLY A 131 -0.49 -12.63 -15.97
CA GLY A 131 -1.88 -12.25 -15.71
C GLY A 131 -2.46 -12.90 -14.46
N ILE A 132 -1.62 -13.23 -13.48
CA ILE A 132 -2.02 -13.73 -12.16
C ILE A 132 -2.32 -12.53 -11.26
N ASN A 133 -3.56 -12.47 -10.74
CA ASN A 133 -3.93 -11.46 -9.76
C ASN A 133 -3.50 -11.91 -8.36
N VAL A 134 -2.34 -11.45 -7.93
CA VAL A 134 -1.72 -11.81 -6.64
C VAL A 134 -2.62 -11.55 -5.44
N SER A 135 -3.45 -10.51 -5.46
CA SER A 135 -4.39 -10.23 -4.36
C SER A 135 -5.49 -11.28 -4.27
N VAL A 136 -6.06 -11.67 -5.42
CA VAL A 136 -7.10 -12.71 -5.50
C VAL A 136 -6.54 -14.07 -5.10
N GLU A 137 -5.35 -14.43 -5.59
CA GLU A 137 -4.72 -15.71 -5.24
C GLU A 137 -4.30 -15.74 -3.76
N ALA A 138 -3.78 -14.64 -3.21
CA ALA A 138 -3.46 -14.55 -1.77
C ALA A 138 -4.72 -14.69 -0.89
N GLU A 139 -5.85 -14.10 -1.31
CA GLU A 139 -7.14 -14.31 -0.65
C GLU A 139 -7.60 -15.77 -0.75
N GLY A 140 -7.45 -16.38 -1.93
CA GLY A 140 -7.76 -17.80 -2.15
C GLY A 140 -6.95 -18.72 -1.23
N THR A 141 -5.64 -18.48 -1.11
CA THR A 141 -4.77 -19.22 -0.18
C THR A 141 -5.21 -19.01 1.27
N PHE A 142 -5.49 -17.77 1.68
CA PHE A 142 -5.99 -17.49 3.02
C PHE A 142 -7.26 -18.27 3.32
N LYS A 143 -8.26 -18.21 2.41
CA LYS A 143 -9.52 -18.95 2.53
C LYS A 143 -9.33 -20.47 2.55
N ASN A 144 -8.38 -21.00 1.78
CA ASN A 144 -8.05 -22.43 1.80
C ASN A 144 -7.45 -22.86 3.14
N VAL A 145 -6.43 -22.15 3.64
CA VAL A 145 -5.79 -22.45 4.93
C VAL A 145 -6.78 -22.28 6.09
N THR A 146 -7.78 -21.40 5.93
CA THR A 146 -8.89 -21.16 6.86
C THR A 146 -10.17 -21.97 6.54
N GLY A 147 -10.06 -23.04 5.75
CA GLY A 147 -11.13 -24.01 5.56
C GLY A 147 -12.42 -23.48 4.90
N GLN A 148 -12.40 -22.27 4.33
CA GLN A 148 -13.56 -21.64 3.70
C GLN A 148 -13.78 -22.05 2.24
N VAL A 149 -12.82 -22.72 1.62
CA VAL A 149 -12.91 -23.20 0.22
C VAL A 149 -13.19 -24.70 0.24
N GLY A 150 -14.30 -25.11 -0.40
CA GLY A 150 -14.57 -26.51 -0.69
C GLY A 150 -13.61 -27.07 -1.75
N SER A 151 -13.55 -28.40 -1.91
CA SER A 151 -12.69 -29.10 -2.87
C SER A 151 -13.06 -28.78 -4.34
N GLY A 152 -12.74 -27.59 -4.81
CA GLY A 152 -12.86 -27.15 -6.20
C GLY A 152 -11.60 -27.43 -7.02
N THR A 153 -11.74 -27.47 -8.34
CA THR A 153 -10.60 -27.68 -9.25
C THR A 153 -9.65 -26.49 -9.21
N GLU A 154 -8.42 -26.73 -8.77
CA GLU A 154 -7.34 -25.72 -8.74
C GLU A 154 -6.96 -25.30 -10.16
N THR A 155 -7.01 -23.99 -10.44
CA THR A 155 -6.62 -23.45 -11.75
C THR A 155 -5.09 -23.51 -11.94
N GLN A 156 -4.63 -23.47 -13.20
CA GLN A 156 -3.19 -23.42 -13.48
C GLN A 156 -2.52 -22.18 -12.87
N LYS A 157 -3.21 -21.03 -12.85
CA LYS A 157 -2.71 -19.78 -12.24
C LYS A 157 -2.52 -19.93 -10.73
N SER A 158 -3.48 -20.55 -10.06
CA SER A 158 -3.39 -20.83 -8.61
C SER A 158 -2.22 -21.76 -8.27
N LYS A 159 -1.94 -22.77 -9.10
CA LYS A 159 -0.76 -23.65 -8.92
C LYS A 159 0.57 -22.88 -9.05
N ILE A 160 0.66 -21.99 -10.04
CA ILE A 160 1.85 -21.14 -10.24
C ILE A 160 2.03 -20.21 -9.03
N PHE A 161 0.95 -19.59 -8.57
CA PHE A 161 0.99 -18.74 -7.38
C PHE A 161 1.46 -19.55 -6.16
N ARG A 162 0.79 -20.66 -5.85
CA ARG A 162 1.10 -21.50 -4.68
C ARG A 162 2.55 -21.98 -4.66
N SER A 163 3.02 -22.55 -5.77
CA SER A 163 4.43 -23.00 -5.89
C SER A 163 5.43 -21.85 -5.73
N THR A 164 5.04 -20.63 -6.12
CA THR A 164 5.88 -19.45 -5.96
C THR A 164 5.98 -19.05 -4.49
N VAL A 165 4.88 -19.09 -3.73
CA VAL A 165 4.77 -18.55 -2.36
C VAL A 165 5.04 -19.57 -1.25
N GLU A 166 4.84 -20.87 -1.49
CA GLU A 166 5.20 -21.95 -0.54
C GLU A 166 6.69 -21.92 -0.18
N ARG A 167 7.53 -21.46 -1.12
CA ARG A 167 8.97 -21.23 -0.91
C ARG A 167 9.27 -20.13 0.13
N GLY A 168 8.29 -19.26 0.44
CA GLY A 168 8.41 -18.09 1.32
C GLY A 168 7.91 -18.26 2.76
N ARG A 169 7.38 -19.44 3.13
CA ARG A 169 6.68 -19.77 4.40
C ARG A 169 5.47 -18.89 4.70
N GLU A 170 4.30 -19.53 4.69
CA GLU A 170 3.03 -18.94 5.11
C GLU A 170 2.69 -19.36 6.54
N ASN A 171 2.61 -18.42 7.46
CA ASN A 171 1.98 -18.66 8.76
C ASN A 171 0.86 -17.63 8.95
N ILE A 172 -0.35 -18.12 9.18
CA ILE A 172 -1.44 -17.28 9.66
C ILE A 172 -1.17 -16.96 11.13
N GLN A 173 -1.27 -15.68 11.47
CA GLN A 173 -1.28 -15.24 12.86
C GLN A 173 -2.71 -14.97 13.28
N TRP A 174 -3.02 -15.39 14.50
CA TRP A 174 -4.33 -15.31 15.12
C TRP A 174 -4.21 -14.44 16.36
N ILE A 175 -5.14 -13.50 16.51
CA ILE A 175 -5.27 -12.61 17.67
C ILE A 175 -6.71 -12.74 18.17
N GLY A 176 -6.88 -13.12 19.44
CA GLY A 176 -8.18 -13.36 20.06
C GLY A 176 -8.74 -14.75 19.77
N GLY A 177 -9.40 -15.32 20.78
CA GLY A 177 -9.89 -16.71 20.75
C GLY A 177 -8.77 -17.76 20.65
N THR A 178 -9.17 -19.01 20.42
CA THR A 178 -8.26 -20.14 20.23
C THR A 178 -8.07 -20.41 18.74
N PRO A 179 -6.84 -20.37 18.20
CA PRO A 179 -6.58 -20.56 16.77
C PRO A 179 -7.23 -21.83 16.21
N ASN A 180 -8.02 -21.71 15.16
CA ASN A 180 -8.62 -22.84 14.46
C ASN A 180 -8.69 -22.56 12.96
N ARG A 181 -8.35 -23.56 12.14
CA ARG A 181 -8.46 -23.43 10.69
C ARG A 181 -9.90 -23.27 10.24
N ASP A 182 -10.87 -23.88 10.90
CA ASP A 182 -12.28 -23.58 10.66
C ASP A 182 -12.64 -22.23 11.30
N LEU A 183 -12.91 -21.22 10.46
CA LEU A 183 -13.27 -19.90 10.95
C LEU A 183 -14.55 -19.89 11.78
N ASN A 184 -15.55 -20.74 11.50
CA ASN A 184 -16.75 -20.81 12.33
C ASN A 184 -16.42 -21.32 13.73
N THR A 185 -15.52 -22.30 13.83
CA THR A 185 -15.04 -22.80 15.12
C THR A 185 -14.22 -21.73 15.85
N TRP A 186 -13.30 -21.05 15.16
CA TRP A 186 -12.53 -19.95 15.76
C TRP A 186 -13.45 -18.81 16.26
N LEU A 187 -14.44 -18.40 15.46
CA LEU A 187 -15.40 -17.36 15.80
C LEU A 187 -16.16 -17.65 17.11
N GLN A 188 -16.49 -18.92 17.38
CA GLN A 188 -17.14 -19.30 18.64
C GLN A 188 -16.23 -19.07 19.85
N THR A 189 -14.93 -19.27 19.70
CA THR A 189 -13.94 -19.07 20.78
C THR A 189 -13.67 -17.59 21.06
N ILE A 190 -13.78 -16.73 20.05
CA ILE A 190 -13.57 -15.28 20.22
C ILE A 190 -14.56 -14.70 21.22
N ARG A 191 -15.83 -15.13 21.18
CA ARG A 191 -16.86 -14.62 22.10
C ARG A 191 -16.58 -14.93 23.58
N GLN A 192 -15.74 -15.93 23.85
CA GLN A 192 -15.38 -16.32 25.22
C GLN A 192 -14.17 -15.54 25.75
N ASP A 193 -13.31 -15.07 24.85
CA ASP A 193 -12.09 -14.32 25.18
C ASP A 193 -11.78 -13.29 24.06
N PRO A 194 -12.61 -12.24 23.93
CA PRO A 194 -12.42 -11.25 22.89
C PRO A 194 -11.30 -10.30 23.29
N VAL A 195 -10.41 -9.98 22.34
CA VAL A 195 -9.27 -9.10 22.58
C VAL A 195 -9.42 -7.80 21.77
N PRO A 196 -8.72 -6.72 22.14
CA PRO A 196 -8.71 -5.50 21.34
C PRO A 196 -8.19 -5.74 19.91
N THR A 197 -9.01 -5.50 18.90
CA THR A 197 -8.63 -5.59 17.48
C THR A 197 -8.48 -4.21 16.83
N LYS A 198 -9.26 -3.22 17.32
CA LYS A 198 -9.17 -1.82 16.91
C LYS A 198 -9.17 -0.88 18.09
N LEU A 199 -8.40 0.20 17.97
CA LEU A 199 -8.23 1.20 19.01
C LEU A 199 -8.38 2.60 18.41
N GLN A 200 -9.14 3.45 19.09
CA GLN A 200 -9.02 4.89 18.96
C GLN A 200 -8.22 5.40 20.15
N LEU A 201 -7.08 6.02 19.87
CA LEU A 201 -6.15 6.48 20.89
C LEU A 201 -6.22 7.99 21.07
N TYR A 202 -6.13 8.42 22.33
CA TYR A 202 -6.08 9.82 22.73
C TYR A 202 -4.86 10.08 23.62
N PRO A 203 -4.20 11.26 23.54
CA PRO A 203 -2.96 11.49 24.27
C PRO A 203 -3.17 11.42 25.79
N LEU A 204 -2.32 10.68 26.49
CA LEU A 204 -2.49 10.43 27.93
C LEU A 204 -2.42 11.71 28.78
N TYR A 205 -1.63 12.70 28.34
CA TYR A 205 -1.51 13.99 29.02
C TYR A 205 -2.81 14.82 28.97
N GLU A 206 -3.77 14.50 28.09
CA GLU A 206 -5.08 15.18 28.07
C GLU A 206 -5.92 14.83 29.32
N LEU A 207 -5.54 13.80 30.08
CA LEU A 207 -6.15 13.50 31.38
C LEU A 207 -5.62 14.41 32.51
N PHE A 208 -4.54 15.15 32.29
CA PHE A 208 -3.87 15.95 33.32
C PHE A 208 -4.58 17.32 33.44
N THR A 209 -5.80 17.31 33.98
CA THR A 209 -6.64 18.50 34.10
C THR A 209 -6.96 18.82 35.55
N LYS A 210 -7.38 20.05 35.83
CA LYS A 210 -7.74 20.50 37.18
C LYS A 210 -8.97 19.78 37.70
N GLU A 211 -9.90 19.40 36.83
CA GLU A 211 -11.11 18.67 37.19
C GLU A 211 -10.78 17.26 37.70
N ARG A 212 -9.73 16.63 37.15
CA ARG A 212 -9.30 15.28 37.51
C ARG A 212 -8.24 15.27 38.64
N PHE A 213 -7.50 16.36 38.81
CA PHE A 213 -6.47 16.55 39.84
C PHE A 213 -6.67 17.89 40.56
N PRO A 214 -7.78 18.07 41.31
CA PRO A 214 -8.13 19.37 41.91
C PRO A 214 -7.12 19.86 42.95
N GLU A 215 -6.44 18.92 43.63
CA GLU A 215 -5.47 19.20 44.69
C GLU A 215 -4.05 19.52 44.16
N ASP A 216 -3.78 19.28 42.87
CA ASP A 216 -2.47 19.54 42.27
C ASP A 216 -2.45 20.88 41.55
N SER A 217 -2.00 21.92 42.26
CA SER A 217 -1.89 23.28 41.71
C SER A 217 -0.93 23.38 40.51
N ALA A 218 -0.05 22.40 40.30
CA ALA A 218 0.89 22.35 39.19
C ALA A 218 0.43 21.49 38.01
N ILE A 219 -0.79 20.94 38.03
CA ILE A 219 -1.23 19.97 37.01
C ILE A 219 -1.14 20.48 35.57
N ALA A 220 -1.48 21.75 35.32
CA ALA A 220 -1.37 22.34 33.98
C ALA A 220 0.09 22.41 33.49
N GLN A 221 1.02 22.68 34.40
CA GLN A 221 2.46 22.66 34.07
C GLN A 221 2.94 21.23 33.81
N LYS A 222 2.49 20.25 34.61
CA LYS A 222 2.80 18.83 34.39
C LYS A 222 2.24 18.32 33.07
N GLN A 223 1.03 18.75 32.68
CA GLN A 223 0.43 18.45 31.38
C GLN A 223 1.33 18.94 30.24
N LYS A 224 1.78 20.19 30.29
CA LYS A 224 2.68 20.76 29.29
C LYS A 224 3.99 19.97 29.20
N LEU A 225 4.64 19.70 30.34
CA LEU A 225 5.89 18.94 30.38
C LEU A 225 5.73 17.50 29.89
N MET A 226 4.59 16.87 30.18
CA MET A 226 4.27 15.53 29.67
C MET A 226 4.06 15.55 28.15
N ARG A 227 3.36 16.55 27.60
CA ARG A 227 3.21 16.74 26.15
C ARG A 227 4.58 16.85 25.46
N GLU A 228 5.44 17.74 25.94
CA GLU A 228 6.80 17.92 25.42
C GLU A 228 7.62 16.63 25.53
N SER A 229 7.50 15.91 26.64
CA SER A 229 8.20 14.64 26.85
C SER A 229 7.71 13.52 25.92
N VAL A 230 6.40 13.45 25.64
CA VAL A 230 5.82 12.50 24.67
C VAL A 230 6.28 12.82 23.26
N GLU A 231 6.27 14.10 22.86
CA GLU A 231 6.77 14.53 21.56
C GLU A 231 8.26 14.17 21.39
N GLN A 232 9.09 14.45 22.39
CA GLN A 232 10.50 14.08 22.39
C GLN A 232 10.69 12.56 22.37
N TYR A 233 9.88 11.80 23.11
CA TYR A 233 9.90 10.34 23.10
C TYR A 233 9.63 9.80 21.69
N ILE A 234 8.55 10.26 21.04
CA ILE A 234 8.16 9.79 19.71
C ILE A 234 9.24 10.14 18.68
N GLN A 235 9.84 11.33 18.76
CA GLN A 235 10.90 11.73 17.83
C GLN A 235 12.21 10.94 18.03
N THR A 236 12.56 10.61 19.28
CA THR A 236 13.83 9.93 19.58
C THR A 236 13.75 8.41 19.45
N GLN A 237 12.59 7.83 19.73
CA GLN A 237 12.37 6.38 19.64
C GLN A 237 11.71 5.98 18.32
N GLY A 238 11.01 6.90 17.66
CA GLY A 238 10.37 6.64 16.39
C GLY A 238 11.39 6.52 15.26
N HIS A 239 11.14 5.61 14.33
CA HIS A 239 11.85 5.54 13.06
C HIS A 239 10.94 6.10 11.98
N GLN A 240 11.47 7.05 11.19
CA GLN A 240 10.75 7.51 10.02
C GLN A 240 10.55 6.34 9.07
N SER A 241 9.31 6.16 8.63
CA SER A 241 8.99 5.15 7.62
C SER A 241 9.73 5.40 6.32
N ARG A 242 10.23 4.32 5.71
CA ARG A 242 10.75 4.39 4.35
C ARG A 242 9.59 4.53 3.38
N SER A 243 9.49 5.69 2.71
CA SER A 243 8.50 5.90 1.67
C SER A 243 8.65 4.89 0.54
N THR A 244 7.53 4.47 -0.03
CA THR A 244 7.51 3.78 -1.33
C THR A 244 7.95 4.75 -2.41
N THR A 245 8.93 4.36 -3.25
CA THR A 245 9.29 5.15 -4.43
C THR A 245 8.48 4.74 -5.66
N PRO A 246 8.37 5.57 -6.71
CA PRO A 246 7.73 5.16 -7.96
C PRO A 246 8.25 3.86 -8.54
N SER A 247 9.57 3.65 -8.51
CA SER A 247 10.21 2.39 -8.86
C SER A 247 9.76 1.19 -8.03
N ASP A 248 9.18 1.40 -6.84
CA ASP A 248 8.70 0.31 -6.00
C ASP A 248 7.38 -0.28 -6.53
N TRP A 249 6.56 0.50 -7.22
CA TRP A 249 5.30 0.04 -7.81
C TRP A 249 5.34 -0.05 -9.35
N GLU A 250 6.45 0.29 -9.98
CA GLU A 250 6.60 0.27 -11.44
C GLU A 250 7.31 -1.01 -11.92
N VAL A 251 6.63 -1.80 -12.73
CA VAL A 251 7.20 -2.99 -13.38
C VAL A 251 7.17 -2.80 -14.88
N VAL A 252 8.33 -2.81 -15.55
CA VAL A 252 8.36 -2.76 -17.02
C VAL A 252 7.67 -4.02 -17.56
N ALA A 253 6.51 -3.84 -18.17
CA ALA A 253 5.77 -4.90 -18.85
C ALA A 253 6.39 -5.21 -20.20
N GLU A 254 6.63 -4.16 -20.98
CA GLU A 254 7.07 -4.28 -22.37
C GLU A 254 7.94 -3.08 -22.76
N ASP A 255 8.82 -3.29 -23.73
CA ASP A 255 9.60 -2.24 -24.36
C ASP A 255 9.37 -2.28 -25.88
N VAL A 256 8.65 -1.30 -26.39
CA VAL A 256 8.20 -1.28 -27.78
C VAL A 256 9.05 -0.29 -28.57
N THR A 257 9.86 -0.82 -29.48
CA THR A 257 10.60 0.00 -30.44
C THR A 257 9.64 0.59 -31.48
N VAL A 258 9.68 1.92 -31.59
CA VAL A 258 8.97 2.71 -32.59
C VAL A 258 10.01 3.28 -33.55
N SER A 259 9.91 2.96 -34.84
CA SER A 259 10.98 3.28 -35.79
C SER A 259 10.46 3.75 -37.15
N LEU A 260 11.26 4.59 -37.79
CA LEU A 260 11.05 5.04 -39.17
C LEU A 260 11.03 3.84 -40.13
N ALA A 261 11.85 2.83 -39.87
CA ALA A 261 11.86 1.59 -40.65
C ALA A 261 10.52 0.87 -40.61
N ALA A 262 9.89 0.76 -39.43
CA ALA A 262 8.55 0.18 -39.30
C ALA A 262 7.45 1.06 -39.94
N ALA A 263 7.64 2.38 -39.95
CA ALA A 263 6.74 3.33 -40.61
C ALA A 263 6.84 3.30 -42.14
N ASN A 264 7.89 2.73 -42.73
CA ASN A 264 8.07 2.74 -44.18
C ASN A 264 7.20 1.66 -44.84
N GLY A 265 6.34 2.07 -45.77
CA GLY A 265 5.47 1.17 -46.52
C GLY A 265 4.16 0.79 -45.81
N GLN A 266 3.89 1.34 -44.62
CA GLN A 266 2.65 1.11 -43.88
C GLN A 266 1.89 2.44 -43.66
N LYS A 267 0.55 2.40 -43.68
CA LYS A 267 -0.27 3.62 -43.60
C LYS A 267 -0.41 4.18 -42.19
N SER A 268 -0.28 3.34 -41.17
CA SER A 268 -0.63 3.69 -39.78
C SER A 268 0.28 3.07 -38.72
N ARG A 269 1.03 2.00 -39.02
CA ARG A 269 1.84 1.23 -38.07
C ARG A 269 3.27 1.78 -38.03
N VAL A 270 3.81 1.94 -36.82
CA VAL A 270 5.16 2.46 -36.58
C VAL A 270 5.99 1.60 -35.62
N SER A 271 5.48 0.44 -35.23
CA SER A 271 6.19 -0.52 -34.37
C SER A 271 5.99 -1.96 -34.84
N GLN A 272 6.82 -2.86 -34.31
CA GLN A 272 6.53 -4.28 -34.32
C GLN A 272 5.33 -4.63 -33.43
N ASN A 273 4.85 -5.87 -33.56
CA ASN A 273 3.79 -6.37 -32.68
C ASN A 273 4.30 -6.56 -31.25
N PHE A 274 3.46 -6.26 -30.28
CA PHE A 274 3.68 -6.51 -28.86
C PHE A 274 2.40 -7.03 -28.20
N PHE A 275 2.52 -7.45 -26.94
CA PHE A 275 1.47 -8.13 -26.20
C PHE A 275 1.22 -7.40 -24.87
N LEU A 276 -0.05 -7.18 -24.52
CA LEU A 276 -0.42 -6.68 -23.19
C LEU A 276 -1.49 -7.60 -22.61
N ASN A 277 -1.11 -8.41 -21.62
CA ASN A 277 -2.00 -9.36 -20.96
C ASN A 277 -2.22 -8.99 -19.49
N TYR A 278 -2.78 -7.80 -19.26
CA TYR A 278 -3.00 -7.24 -17.92
C TYR A 278 -4.45 -6.78 -17.76
N PRO A 279 -5.42 -7.72 -17.64
CA PRO A 279 -6.83 -7.37 -17.70
C PRO A 279 -7.25 -6.33 -16.65
N ASP A 280 -6.58 -6.30 -15.49
CA ASP A 280 -6.99 -5.47 -14.35
C ASP A 280 -5.84 -4.64 -13.75
N ILE A 281 -4.87 -4.22 -14.55
CA ILE A 281 -3.76 -3.41 -14.06
C ILE A 281 -3.54 -2.18 -14.92
N ARG A 282 -3.34 -1.03 -14.26
CA ARG A 282 -3.02 0.24 -14.91
C ARG A 282 -1.62 0.14 -15.52
N VAL A 283 -1.45 0.64 -16.75
CA VAL A 283 -0.12 0.79 -17.35
C VAL A 283 0.20 2.26 -17.59
N ARG A 284 1.45 2.64 -17.32
CA ARG A 284 2.06 3.93 -17.62
C ARG A 284 2.91 3.81 -18.88
N TRP A 285 2.85 4.82 -19.73
CA TRP A 285 3.58 4.87 -20.98
C TRP A 285 4.74 5.85 -20.88
N ASN A 286 5.97 5.40 -21.07
CA ASN A 286 7.15 6.26 -21.01
C ASN A 286 7.89 6.23 -22.35
N ILE A 287 8.12 7.40 -22.94
CA ILE A 287 8.88 7.57 -24.18
C ILE A 287 10.35 7.80 -23.84
N GLU A 288 11.23 6.96 -24.35
CA GLU A 288 12.69 7.04 -24.21
C GLU A 288 13.36 7.23 -25.58
N GLY A 289 14.56 7.81 -25.61
CA GLY A 289 15.31 8.02 -26.87
C GLY A 289 14.94 9.30 -27.63
N VAL A 290 14.08 10.15 -27.06
CA VAL A 290 13.80 11.52 -27.55
C VAL A 290 14.06 12.55 -26.45
N HIS A 291 14.31 13.80 -26.83
CA HIS A 291 14.53 14.89 -25.89
C HIS A 291 13.28 15.16 -25.02
N ASP A 292 13.47 15.46 -23.73
CA ASP A 292 12.36 15.57 -22.75
C ASP A 292 11.33 16.64 -23.12
N SER A 293 11.76 17.75 -23.75
CA SER A 293 10.85 18.81 -24.21
C SER A 293 9.87 18.38 -25.31
N VAL A 294 10.17 17.27 -26.00
CA VAL A 294 9.37 16.76 -27.12
C VAL A 294 8.31 15.77 -26.64
N LYS A 295 8.63 14.97 -25.61
CA LYS A 295 7.79 13.86 -25.11
C LYS A 295 6.32 14.22 -24.85
N PRO A 296 5.99 15.37 -24.22
CA PRO A 296 4.59 15.73 -23.91
C PRO A 296 3.72 15.95 -25.15
N ASN A 297 4.35 16.19 -26.30
CA ASN A 297 3.70 16.55 -27.56
C ASN A 297 3.62 15.37 -28.55
N ILE A 298 4.21 14.22 -28.21
CA ILE A 298 4.06 12.98 -28.97
C ILE A 298 2.77 12.28 -28.51
N ARG A 299 1.95 11.88 -29.47
CA ARG A 299 0.73 11.10 -29.25
C ARG A 299 0.74 9.85 -30.11
N PHE A 300 0.17 8.77 -29.62
CA PHE A 300 -0.01 7.55 -30.39
C PHE A 300 -1.31 6.83 -30.04
N THR A 301 -1.68 5.87 -30.88
CA THR A 301 -2.82 4.99 -30.67
C THR A 301 -2.33 3.55 -30.57
N VAL A 302 -2.80 2.82 -29.56
CA VAL A 302 -2.57 1.37 -29.47
C VAL A 302 -3.63 0.68 -30.32
N MET A 303 -3.20 -0.05 -31.33
CA MET A 303 -4.04 -0.70 -32.34
C MET A 303 -3.96 -2.22 -32.20
N GLU A 304 -5.05 -2.92 -32.49
CA GLU A 304 -5.10 -4.38 -32.64
C GLU A 304 -5.13 -4.75 -34.12
N ASP A 305 -4.19 -5.61 -34.53
CA ASP A 305 -4.09 -6.17 -35.88
C ASP A 305 -5.05 -7.38 -36.00
N LYS A 306 -6.16 -7.17 -36.71
CA LYS A 306 -7.15 -8.22 -36.98
C LYS A 306 -6.92 -8.84 -38.34
N SER A 307 -6.96 -10.17 -38.40
CA SER A 307 -6.79 -10.98 -39.62
C SER A 307 -7.79 -10.67 -40.76
N ASN A 308 -8.86 -9.91 -40.50
CA ASN A 308 -9.92 -9.59 -41.47
C ASN A 308 -9.96 -8.09 -41.84
N ALA A 309 -8.78 -7.50 -42.08
CA ALA A 309 -8.56 -6.19 -42.73
C ALA A 309 -9.07 -4.92 -42.02
N SER A 310 -9.59 -5.00 -40.80
CA SER A 310 -9.99 -3.81 -40.02
C SER A 310 -9.22 -3.71 -38.71
N ASP A 311 -8.27 -2.76 -38.66
CA ASP A 311 -7.62 -2.39 -37.40
C ASP A 311 -8.63 -1.78 -36.42
N ARG A 312 -8.58 -2.19 -35.15
CA ARG A 312 -9.40 -1.57 -34.08
C ARG A 312 -8.51 -0.79 -33.14
N SER A 313 -8.83 0.49 -32.92
CA SER A 313 -8.20 1.26 -31.84
C SER A 313 -8.61 0.70 -30.48
N ARG A 314 -7.62 0.49 -29.62
CA ARG A 314 -7.80 0.06 -28.23
C ARG A 314 -7.58 1.20 -27.25
N LEU A 315 -6.62 2.09 -27.53
CA LEU A 315 -6.35 3.30 -26.74
C LEU A 315 -5.96 4.43 -27.70
N ASN A 316 -6.69 5.54 -27.68
CA ASN A 316 -6.40 6.72 -28.52
C ASN A 316 -5.61 7.77 -27.73
N ASP A 317 -4.84 8.57 -28.46
CA ASP A 317 -4.19 9.80 -27.95
C ASP A 317 -3.29 9.61 -26.72
N VAL A 318 -2.64 8.45 -26.61
CA VAL A 318 -1.73 8.13 -25.51
C VAL A 318 -0.45 8.95 -25.61
N LYS A 319 0.00 9.51 -24.49
CA LYS A 319 1.22 10.32 -24.35
C LYS A 319 2.19 9.74 -23.34
N ASN A 320 3.38 10.33 -23.30
CA ASN A 320 4.34 10.09 -22.22
C ASN A 320 3.76 10.48 -20.85
N GLY A 321 3.85 9.57 -19.89
CA GLY A 321 3.35 9.73 -18.53
C GLY A 321 1.87 9.37 -18.36
N ASP A 322 1.11 9.19 -19.44
CA ASP A 322 -0.29 8.79 -19.35
C ASP A 322 -0.40 7.45 -18.64
N THR A 323 -1.46 7.31 -17.83
CA THR A 323 -1.82 6.04 -17.21
C THR A 323 -3.14 5.59 -17.80
N SER A 324 -3.18 4.38 -18.37
CA SER A 324 -4.43 3.84 -18.89
C SER A 324 -5.28 3.34 -17.71
N ASN A 325 -6.43 3.97 -17.50
CA ASN A 325 -7.49 3.44 -16.62
C ASN A 325 -8.27 2.29 -17.26
N ALA A 326 -8.00 2.00 -18.54
CA ALA A 326 -8.67 0.92 -19.23
C ALA A 326 -8.29 -0.39 -18.55
N HIS A 327 -9.29 -1.03 -17.94
CA HIS A 327 -9.31 -2.47 -17.82
C HIS A 327 -9.04 -3.01 -19.22
N LEU A 328 -7.81 -3.45 -19.47
CA LEU A 328 -7.47 -4.17 -20.70
C LEU A 328 -8.09 -5.59 -20.66
N THR A 329 -9.17 -5.76 -19.89
CA THR A 329 -10.09 -6.89 -19.95
C THR A 329 -10.45 -7.14 -21.40
N THR A 330 -10.14 -8.33 -21.89
CA THR A 330 -10.40 -8.80 -23.26
C THR A 330 -9.59 -8.14 -24.38
N ILE A 331 -8.27 -7.98 -24.19
CA ILE A 331 -7.35 -7.97 -25.33
C ILE A 331 -7.14 -9.44 -25.76
N ASN A 332 -7.49 -9.79 -27.01
CA ASN A 332 -6.87 -10.95 -27.64
C ASN A 332 -5.41 -10.55 -27.88
N PRO A 333 -4.45 -11.08 -27.12
CA PRO A 333 -3.12 -10.50 -27.03
C PRO A 333 -2.33 -10.66 -28.33
N ASN A 334 -2.86 -11.35 -29.34
CA ASN A 334 -2.02 -11.96 -30.33
C ASN A 334 -1.26 -11.02 -31.27
N LYS A 335 -1.64 -9.73 -31.44
CA LYS A 335 -0.90 -8.72 -32.25
C LYS A 335 -1.29 -7.25 -31.94
N LEU A 336 -0.81 -6.63 -30.86
CA LEU A 336 -0.94 -5.17 -30.69
C LEU A 336 0.20 -4.43 -31.39
N TYR A 337 -0.02 -3.20 -31.85
CA TYR A 337 1.04 -2.34 -32.36
C TYR A 337 0.76 -0.87 -32.10
N ILE A 338 1.82 -0.05 -32.17
CA ILE A 338 1.73 1.41 -32.06
C ILE A 338 1.41 1.96 -33.44
N GLY A 339 0.31 2.69 -33.53
CA GLY A 339 -0.09 3.37 -34.75
C GLY A 339 -0.61 4.78 -34.54
N ARG A 340 -0.95 5.45 -35.64
CA ARG A 340 -1.43 6.85 -35.65
C ARG A 340 -0.53 7.78 -34.82
N LEU A 341 0.79 7.59 -34.94
CA LEU A 341 1.78 8.43 -34.28
C LEU A 341 1.63 9.87 -34.77
N SER A 342 1.58 10.83 -33.86
CA SER A 342 1.63 12.25 -34.19
C SER A 342 2.50 13.04 -33.23
N TYR A 343 2.98 14.19 -33.70
CA TYR A 343 3.74 15.16 -32.92
C TYR A 343 3.23 16.56 -33.23
N ARG A 344 2.90 17.33 -32.21
CA ARG A 344 2.50 18.74 -32.34
C ARG A 344 3.66 19.64 -31.93
N ASP A 345 4.23 20.36 -32.88
CA ASP A 345 5.30 21.30 -32.57
C ASP A 345 4.76 22.47 -31.73
N PRO A 346 5.26 22.69 -30.50
CA PRO A 346 4.75 23.73 -29.62
C PRO A 346 5.03 25.15 -30.12
N LYS A 347 6.02 25.34 -31.02
CA LYS A 347 6.37 26.66 -31.56
C LYS A 347 5.46 27.09 -32.71
N THR A 348 5.16 26.15 -33.60
CA THR A 348 4.40 26.42 -34.83
C THR A 348 2.93 25.98 -34.75
N ASN A 349 2.57 25.21 -33.72
CA ASN A 349 1.29 24.51 -33.57
C ASN A 349 0.96 23.56 -34.74
N LYS A 350 1.95 23.24 -35.59
CA LYS A 350 1.80 22.32 -36.70
C LYS A 350 1.84 20.88 -36.21
N GLU A 351 0.92 20.06 -36.72
CA GLU A 351 0.88 18.62 -36.44
C GLU A 351 1.57 17.83 -37.54
N TYR A 352 2.45 16.94 -37.13
CA TYR A 352 3.15 15.99 -37.98
C TYR A 352 2.67 14.58 -37.66
N LYS A 353 2.59 13.71 -38.66
CA LYS A 353 1.99 12.38 -38.53
C LYS A 353 2.90 11.30 -39.09
N HIS A 354 2.80 10.11 -38.52
CA HIS A 354 3.45 8.90 -39.00
C HIS A 354 4.98 9.06 -39.14
N LYS A 355 5.52 8.83 -40.34
CA LYS A 355 6.96 8.90 -40.62
C LYS A 355 7.53 10.31 -40.44
N ASP A 356 6.73 11.35 -40.63
CA ASP A 356 7.20 12.73 -40.54
C ASP A 356 7.55 13.12 -39.10
N VAL A 357 7.00 12.41 -38.11
CA VAL A 357 7.32 12.61 -36.69
C VAL A 357 8.81 12.41 -36.45
N PHE A 358 9.42 11.35 -37.01
CA PHE A 358 10.84 11.02 -36.84
C PHE A 358 11.77 12.16 -37.28
N THR A 359 11.50 12.73 -38.45
CA THR A 359 12.25 13.88 -38.97
C THR A 359 12.13 15.10 -38.06
N GLN A 360 10.94 15.38 -37.53
CA GLN A 360 10.71 16.57 -36.72
C GLN A 360 11.24 16.46 -35.29
N VAL A 361 11.22 15.26 -34.72
CA VAL A 361 11.79 15.01 -33.38
C VAL A 361 13.30 14.74 -33.45
N GLY A 362 13.86 14.54 -34.65
CA GLY A 362 15.31 14.39 -34.88
C GLY A 362 15.84 12.99 -34.54
N VAL A 363 15.04 11.94 -34.71
CA VAL A 363 15.44 10.55 -34.40
C VAL A 363 14.99 9.59 -35.49
N ASN A 364 15.69 8.46 -35.66
CA ASN A 364 15.24 7.38 -36.56
C ASN A 364 14.39 6.32 -35.84
N GLU A 365 14.53 6.25 -34.52
CA GLU A 365 13.77 5.35 -33.65
C GLU A 365 13.73 5.93 -32.23
N PHE A 366 12.73 5.48 -31.47
CA PHE A 366 12.61 5.72 -30.04
C PHE A 366 11.86 4.55 -29.39
N ARG A 367 11.83 4.50 -28.07
CA ARG A 367 11.19 3.42 -27.31
C ARG A 367 9.98 3.91 -26.55
N ILE A 368 8.93 3.08 -26.52
CA ILE A 368 7.80 3.23 -25.61
C ILE A 368 7.91 2.12 -24.57
N LYS A 369 8.41 2.48 -23.40
CA LYS A 369 8.45 1.62 -22.22
C LYS A 369 7.07 1.60 -21.58
N ILE A 370 6.46 0.43 -21.54
CA ILE A 370 5.16 0.20 -20.92
C ILE A 370 5.41 -0.34 -19.53
N THR A 371 4.99 0.41 -18.51
CA THR A 371 5.23 0.07 -17.12
C THR A 371 3.90 -0.24 -16.44
N VAL A 372 3.75 -1.43 -15.90
CA VAL A 372 2.64 -1.77 -15.01
C VAL A 372 2.75 -0.93 -13.74
N VAL A 373 1.67 -0.26 -13.40
CA VAL A 373 1.49 0.55 -12.21
C VAL A 373 0.77 -0.31 -11.17
N LEU A 374 1.51 -0.81 -10.18
CA LEU A 374 1.01 -1.70 -9.14
C LEU A 374 0.12 -1.02 -8.09
#